data_AF-A0A550CMF7-F1
#
_entry.id   AF-A0A550CMF7-F1
#
_cell.length_a   1.000
_cell.length_b   1.000
_cell.length_c   1.000
_cell.angle_alpha   90.00
_cell.angle_beta   90.00
_cell.angle_gamma   90.00
#
_symmetry.space_group_name_H-M   'P 1'
#
loop_
_entity.id
_entity.type
_entity.pdbx_description
1 polymer ?
#
loop_
_entity_poly.entity_id
_entity_poly.type
_entity_poly.pdbx_seq_one_letter_code
_entity_poly.pdbx_strand_id
1 'polypeptide(L)'
;MLPSVLPSKPSVRDVSSTKEDIENAAKLAKVTSPEETALFICAYADCNRLYPKRDRLMLHRKRDHQTEDEGEIITWNEEAQGAQ
;
A
#
# COMPACT_ATOMS: atom_id res chain seq x y z
N MET A 1 6.20 21.44 -16.46
CA MET A 1 6.97 20.80 -15.36
C MET A 1 6.06 20.78 -14.15
N LEU A 2 5.59 19.61 -13.73
CA LEU A 2 4.83 19.47 -12.47
C LEU A 2 5.82 19.50 -11.29
N PRO A 3 5.51 20.14 -10.15
CA PRO A 3 6.41 20.21 -9.00
C PRO A 3 6.63 18.81 -8.41
N SER A 4 7.85 18.56 -7.92
CA SER A 4 8.27 17.26 -7.35
C SER A 4 7.52 16.88 -6.07
N VAL A 5 6.91 17.86 -5.40
CA VAL A 5 6.08 17.66 -4.21
C VAL A 5 4.80 18.46 -4.42
N LEU A 6 3.67 17.76 -4.49
CA LEU A 6 2.36 18.41 -4.55
C LEU A 6 1.97 18.87 -3.14
N PRO A 7 1.40 20.08 -2.99
CA PRO A 7 0.93 20.54 -1.69
C PRO A 7 -0.20 19.65 -1.20
N SER A 8 -0.10 19.20 0.04
CA SER A 8 -1.15 18.41 0.68
C SER A 8 -2.41 19.27 0.81
N LYS A 9 -3.51 18.80 0.24
CA LYS A 9 -4.83 19.44 0.31
C LYS A 9 -5.82 18.43 0.90
N PRO A 10 -6.75 18.88 1.75
CA PRO A 10 -7.79 18.01 2.28
C PRO A 10 -8.62 17.42 1.14
N SER A 11 -8.92 16.13 1.22
CA SER A 11 -9.76 15.45 0.24
C SER A 11 -11.17 16.05 0.31
N VAL A 12 -11.64 16.60 -0.81
CA VAL A 12 -13.00 17.13 -0.93
C VAL A 12 -13.92 15.95 -1.24
N ARG A 13 -15.01 15.83 -0.47
CA ARG A 13 -16.03 14.83 -0.73
C ARG A 13 -16.64 15.08 -2.11
N ASP A 14 -16.72 14.04 -2.91
CA ASP A 14 -17.37 14.10 -4.20
C ASP A 14 -18.88 14.32 -4.05
N VAL A 15 -19.39 15.30 -4.79
CA VAL A 15 -20.81 15.70 -4.83
C VAL A 15 -21.38 15.66 -6.25
N SER A 16 -20.55 15.28 -7.24
CA SER A 16 -20.89 15.36 -8.66
C SER A 16 -21.05 14.02 -9.35
N SER A 17 -20.41 12.94 -8.86
CA SER A 17 -20.55 11.64 -9.52
C SER A 17 -21.96 11.08 -9.36
N THR A 18 -22.50 10.60 -10.48
CA THR A 18 -23.78 9.90 -10.51
C THR A 18 -23.60 8.44 -10.10
N LYS A 19 -24.72 7.74 -9.88
CA LYS A 19 -24.68 6.31 -9.55
C LYS A 19 -24.12 5.50 -10.72
N GLU A 20 -24.46 5.87 -11.95
CA GLU A 20 -23.97 5.25 -13.17
C GLU A 20 -22.44 5.40 -13.31
N ASP A 21 -21.88 6.54 -12.92
CA ASP A 21 -20.43 6.78 -12.93
C ASP A 21 -19.70 5.81 -11.99
N ILE A 22 -20.26 5.58 -10.79
CA ILE A 22 -19.72 4.64 -9.80
C ILE A 22 -19.76 3.21 -10.34
N GLU A 23 -20.89 2.79 -10.94
CA GLU A 23 -21.05 1.46 -11.51
C GLU A 23 -20.12 1.21 -12.70
N ASN A 24 -19.85 2.24 -13.51
CA ASN A 24 -18.90 2.16 -14.61
C ASN A 24 -17.45 2.14 -14.12
N ALA A 25 -17.12 2.93 -13.09
CA ALA A 25 -15.80 2.92 -12.48
C ALA A 25 -15.46 1.56 -11.85
N ALA A 26 -16.44 0.87 -11.26
CA ALA A 26 -16.28 -0.48 -10.72
C ALA A 26 -15.86 -1.51 -11.79
N LYS A 27 -16.08 -1.24 -13.09
CA LYS A 27 -15.65 -2.10 -14.20
C LYS A 27 -14.21 -1.81 -14.66
N LEU A 28 -13.65 -0.65 -14.31
CA LEU A 28 -12.33 -0.21 -14.78
C LEU A 28 -11.18 -0.81 -13.95
N ALA A 29 -11.43 -1.13 -12.68
CA ALA A 29 -10.44 -1.68 -11.78
C ALA A 29 -10.93 -2.99 -11.18
N LYS A 30 -10.05 -3.99 -11.13
CA LYS A 30 -10.33 -5.21 -10.38
C LYS A 30 -10.31 -4.84 -8.90
N VAL A 31 -11.47 -4.85 -8.26
CA VAL A 31 -11.56 -4.80 -6.80
C VAL A 31 -10.99 -6.12 -6.28
N THR A 32 -9.84 -6.05 -5.64
CA THR A 32 -9.22 -7.22 -5.01
C THR A 32 -9.41 -7.15 -3.51
N SER A 33 -9.60 -8.30 -2.87
CA SER A 33 -9.56 -8.38 -1.42
C SER A 33 -8.10 -8.28 -0.94
N PRO A 34 -7.86 -7.84 0.31
CA PRO A 34 -6.54 -7.91 0.93
C PRO A 34 -5.94 -9.32 0.92
N GLU A 35 -6.79 -10.36 0.92
CA GLU A 35 -6.41 -11.77 0.78
C GLU A 35 -5.89 -12.07 -0.63
N GLU A 36 -6.56 -11.55 -1.67
CA GLU A 36 -6.14 -11.72 -3.07
C GLU A 36 -4.91 -10.88 -3.42
N THR A 37 -4.75 -9.70 -2.80
CA THR A 37 -3.63 -8.78 -3.05
C THR A 37 -3.08 -8.24 -1.75
N ALA A 38 -2.32 -9.08 -1.05
CA ALA A 38 -1.63 -8.68 0.16
C ALA A 38 -0.69 -7.49 -0.12
N LEU A 39 -0.82 -6.43 0.68
CA LEU A 39 0.05 -5.26 0.62
C LEU A 39 0.99 -5.27 1.83
N PHE A 40 2.29 -5.36 1.54
CA PHE A 40 3.36 -5.30 2.53
C PHE A 40 4.09 -3.97 2.38
N ILE A 41 4.12 -3.16 3.44
CA ILE A 41 4.71 -1.83 3.43
C ILE A 41 5.96 -1.82 4.31
N CYS A 42 7.07 -1.30 3.77
CA CYS A 42 8.29 -1.07 4.55
C CYS A 42 8.07 0.10 5.52
N ALA A 43 8.03 -0.17 6.83
CA ALA A 43 7.89 0.89 7.83
C ALA A 43 9.24 1.49 8.29
N TYR A 44 10.34 1.16 7.60
CA TYR A 44 11.63 1.80 7.86
C TYR A 44 11.50 3.31 7.60
N ALA A 45 12.15 4.11 8.46
CA ALA A 45 12.06 5.57 8.42
C ALA A 45 12.25 6.12 7.00
N ASP A 46 11.29 6.94 6.56
CA ASP A 46 11.24 7.58 5.24
C ASP A 46 11.17 6.64 4.01
N CYS A 47 10.89 5.34 4.19
CA CYS A 47 10.80 4.41 3.06
C CYS A 47 9.38 4.24 2.51
N ASN A 48 8.45 3.70 3.31
CA ASN A 48 7.03 3.49 2.97
C ASN A 48 6.75 2.83 1.61
N ARG A 49 7.71 2.03 1.10
CA ARG A 49 7.56 1.33 -0.19
C ARG A 49 6.61 0.14 -0.06
N LEU A 50 5.73 -0.02 -1.05
CA LEU A 50 4.72 -1.07 -1.09
C LEU A 50 5.18 -2.26 -1.95
N TYR A 51 4.89 -3.47 -1.47
CA TYR A 51 5.21 -4.72 -2.13
C TYR A 51 4.01 -5.68 -2.09
N PRO A 52 3.79 -6.46 -3.16
CA PRO A 52 2.71 -7.46 -3.20
C PRO A 52 3.07 -8.77 -2.47
N LYS A 53 4.34 -8.94 -2.05
CA LYS A 53 4.84 -10.15 -1.37
C LYS A 53 5.84 -9.79 -0.29
N ARG A 54 5.83 -10.52 0.83
CA ARG A 54 6.79 -10.41 1.94
C ARG A 54 8.24 -10.56 1.47
N ASP A 55 8.55 -11.59 0.67
CA ASP A 55 9.93 -11.84 0.20
C ASP A 55 10.53 -10.65 -0.55
N ARG A 56 9.70 -9.94 -1.33
CA ARG A 56 10.14 -8.75 -2.06
C ARG A 56 10.44 -7.59 -1.13
N LEU A 57 9.67 -7.44 -0.06
CA LEU A 57 9.92 -6.46 0.99
C LEU A 57 11.22 -6.77 1.73
N MET A 58 11.45 -8.04 2.10
CA MET A 58 12.68 -8.46 2.79
C MET A 58 13.92 -8.26 1.93
N LEU A 59 13.86 -8.58 0.63
CA LEU A 59 14.95 -8.28 -0.29
C LEU A 59 15.26 -6.78 -0.38
N HIS A 60 14.22 -5.94 -0.39
CA HIS A 60 14.38 -4.50 -0.36
C HIS A 60 15.03 -4.03 0.95
N ARG A 61 14.59 -4.53 2.11
CA ARG A 61 15.19 -4.18 3.41
C ARG A 61 16.66 -4.54 3.46
N LYS A 62 17.03 -5.74 3.01
CA LYS A 62 18.43 -6.17 2.95
C LYS A 62 19.29 -5.29 2.05
N ARG A 63 18.75 -4.87 0.90
CA ARG A 63 19.50 -4.09 -0.10
C ARG A 63 19.59 -2.60 0.25
N ASP A 64 18.48 -2.00 0.68
CA ASP A 64 18.33 -0.55 0.81
C ASP A 64 18.48 -0.07 2.27
N HIS A 65 18.24 -0.95 3.25
CA HIS A 65 18.32 -0.64 4.68
C HIS A 65 19.35 -1.49 5.43
N GLN A 66 20.02 -2.43 4.75
CA GLN A 66 21.02 -3.34 5.33
C GLN A 66 20.52 -4.08 6.58
N THR A 67 19.21 -4.26 6.69
CA THR A 67 18.55 -4.94 7.80
C THR A 67 17.74 -6.12 7.29
N GLU A 68 17.72 -7.18 8.09
CA GLU A 68 16.86 -8.36 7.89
C GLU A 68 15.81 -8.45 8.99
N ASP A 69 15.67 -7.40 9.81
CA ASP A 69 14.63 -7.35 10.83
C ASP A 69 13.25 -7.46 10.18
N GLU A 70 12.44 -8.37 10.70
CA GLU A 70 11.04 -8.55 10.30
C GLU A 70 10.10 -7.68 11.15
N GLY A 71 10.60 -7.05 12.22
CA GLY A 71 9.90 -6.05 13.00
C GLY A 71 9.50 -4.86 12.12
N GLU A 72 8.30 -4.33 12.32
CA GLU A 72 7.78 -3.14 11.61
C GLU A 72 7.42 -3.36 10.12
N ILE A 73 6.69 -4.42 9.81
CA ILE A 73 6.02 -4.57 8.51
C ILE A 73 4.55 -4.21 8.69
N ILE A 74 4.11 -3.12 8.06
CA ILE A 74 2.69 -2.76 8.04
C ILE A 74 2.02 -3.59 6.94
N THR A 75 1.07 -4.43 7.32
CA THR A 75 0.28 -5.28 6.42
C THR A 75 -1.19 -5.18 6.79
N TRP A 76 -2.07 -5.19 5.79
CA TRP A 76 -3.52 -5.24 5.99
C TRP A 76 -4.03 -6.65 6.33
N ASN A 77 -3.19 -7.67 6.19
CA ASN A 77 -3.51 -9.05 6.57
C ASN A 77 -2.99 -9.32 7.98
N GLU A 78 -3.75 -8.91 9.00
CA GLU A 78 -3.44 -9.19 10.41
C GLU A 78 -4.10 -10.51 10.85
N GLU A 79 -3.58 -11.63 10.37
CA GLU A 79 -3.24 -12.70 11.30
C GLU A 79 -1.73 -12.65 11.46
N ALA A 80 -1.31 -12.01 12.55
CA ALA A 80 0.02 -12.20 13.09
C ALA A 80 0.28 -13.71 13.18
N GLN A 81 1.04 -14.26 12.23
CA GLN A 81 1.69 -15.55 12.44
C GLN A 81 2.67 -15.31 13.59
N GLY A 82 2.19 -15.71 14.77
CA GLY A 82 2.86 -15.48 16.02
C GLY A 82 4.28 -16.00 15.98
N ALA A 83 5.11 -15.29 16.74
CA ALA A 83 6.32 -15.80 17.35
C ALA A 83 6.27 -17.32 17.54
N GLN A 84 7.26 -18.00 16.97
CA GLN A 84 7.76 -19.25 17.49
C GLN A 84 9.27 -19.27 17.35
#